data_AF-A0A350BQM3-F1
#
_entry.id   AF-A0A350BQM3-F1
#
_cell.length_a   1.000
_cell.length_b   1.000
_cell.length_c   1.000
_cell.angle_alpha   90.00
_cell.angle_beta   90.00
_cell.angle_gamma   90.00
#
_symmetry.space_group_name_H-M   'P 1'
#
loop_
_entity.id
_entity.type
_entity.pdbx_description
1 polymer ?
#
loop_
_entity_poly.entity_id
_entity_poly.type
_entity_poly.pdbx_seq_one_letter_code
_entity_poly.pdbx_strand_id
1 'polypeptide(L)'
;MRPPASVRVLSFALLAFAGGCDDAFKYLFYPPESVEYALIPDVDLLMAAKDSSYSLSRDSLAVVYNRGTWKIEVKYMPDFQLNNVEFPEESQDGESSSNPFTFANWIDPQTGITPNRFSVFKISIFNYSASKLNFDPERSFLVTDRGDLLSGYGREEKTSKNQSLEGYFKRRKGASGVEDEIFERRMGIIRTTVLYLGRPIYAGDNREGFVIYDPLPESVEKVKLVFREFILGYDENNEPSQFTDLTFYFERTALSKQAIVGLKPRADSAVATGSFREIEIHQLRYRPPEGEEVAVGTEEWNVQPNALPLFAEFLEDSLRIRATIKQVSGESSDLQSASVVFLLAGPTDPIFTENEISGIANAIKGGALLVIDNSAFATQYQYPQRAEQLLEVIGSKLGDIKITALSPDNPIYRSWKKLDKIPEGMDDRENMPNRRDYLTGLMWRNRVVAVMSTKGYSMMWGRRNEPNTEQFILGANFVTYAISK
;
A
#
# COMPACT_ATOMS: atom_id res chain seq x y z
N MET A 1 45.28 25.87 -48.74
CA MET A 1 43.88 26.05 -49.21
C MET A 1 43.03 24.94 -48.58
N ARG A 2 42.15 25.28 -47.63
CA ARG A 2 41.23 24.33 -46.96
C ARG A 2 39.92 24.29 -47.75
N PRO A 3 39.30 23.11 -47.98
CA PRO A 3 38.03 23.03 -48.69
C PRO A 3 36.86 23.51 -47.81
N PRO A 4 35.72 23.92 -48.41
CA PRO A 4 34.62 24.54 -47.69
C PRO A 4 33.84 23.57 -46.80
N ALA A 5 33.27 24.12 -45.73
CA ALA A 5 32.60 23.42 -44.62
C ALA A 5 31.30 22.67 -44.98
N SER A 6 30.83 22.73 -46.23
CA SER A 6 29.59 22.11 -46.68
C SER A 6 29.68 20.61 -46.96
N VAL A 7 30.88 20.02 -46.95
CA VAL A 7 31.07 18.57 -47.23
C VAL A 7 31.16 17.73 -45.94
N ARG A 8 31.33 18.35 -44.76
CA ARG A 8 31.40 17.62 -43.47
C ARG A 8 30.05 17.35 -42.81
N VAL A 9 28.98 18.00 -43.25
CA VAL A 9 27.62 17.80 -42.70
C VAL A 9 26.94 16.58 -43.32
N LEU A 10 27.30 16.19 -44.56
CA LEU A 10 26.69 15.02 -45.21
C LEU A 10 27.25 13.67 -44.74
N SER A 11 28.47 13.64 -44.17
CA SER A 11 29.09 12.38 -43.71
C SER A 11 28.58 11.92 -42.35
N PHE A 12 27.98 12.81 -41.54
CA PHE A 12 27.34 12.42 -40.27
C PHE A 12 25.91 11.93 -40.46
N ALA A 13 25.22 12.40 -41.51
CA ALA A 13 23.88 11.95 -41.85
C ALA A 13 23.84 10.51 -42.42
N LEU A 14 24.95 10.01 -42.97
CA LEU A 14 25.04 8.66 -43.56
C LEU A 14 25.56 7.59 -42.60
N LEU A 15 26.20 7.96 -41.49
CA LEU A 15 26.62 7.02 -40.44
C LEU A 15 25.51 6.72 -39.42
N ALA A 16 24.45 7.53 -39.37
CA ALA A 16 23.27 7.30 -38.52
C ALA A 16 22.29 6.25 -39.08
N PHE A 17 22.47 5.78 -40.32
CA PHE A 17 21.60 4.77 -40.94
C PHE A 17 22.13 3.33 -40.84
N ALA A 18 23.33 3.11 -40.28
CA ALA A 18 23.95 1.78 -40.19
C ALA A 18 24.13 1.25 -38.75
N GLY A 19 23.91 2.09 -37.73
CA GLY A 19 23.88 1.68 -36.32
C GLY A 19 22.54 2.09 -35.72
N GLY A 20 21.76 1.12 -35.28
CA GLY A 20 20.36 1.23 -34.84
C GLY A 20 19.95 2.58 -34.24
N CYS A 21 19.04 3.27 -34.93
CA CYS A 21 18.35 4.45 -34.46
C CYS A 21 17.38 4.19 -33.28
N ASP A 22 17.33 2.99 -32.69
CA ASP A 22 16.39 2.72 -31.60
C ASP A 22 16.84 3.33 -30.26
N ASP A 23 18.15 3.32 -29.96
CA ASP A 23 18.62 3.80 -28.64
C ASP A 23 18.69 5.33 -28.57
N ALA A 24 19.09 6.01 -29.65
CA ALA A 24 19.19 7.47 -29.68
C ALA A 24 17.80 8.16 -29.69
N PHE A 25 16.79 7.54 -30.30
CA PHE A 25 15.42 8.06 -30.27
C PHE A 25 14.73 7.82 -28.92
N LYS A 26 15.08 6.75 -28.18
CA LYS A 26 14.55 6.50 -26.85
C LYS A 26 14.89 7.63 -25.86
N TYR A 27 16.14 8.09 -25.83
CA TYR A 27 16.56 9.17 -24.92
C TYR A 27 16.06 10.57 -25.32
N LEU A 28 15.79 10.81 -26.61
CA LEU A 28 15.31 12.12 -27.09
C LEU A 28 13.80 12.32 -26.89
N PHE A 29 13.02 11.23 -26.84
CA PHE A 29 11.55 11.27 -26.78
C PHE A 29 10.94 10.60 -25.54
N TYR A 30 11.70 9.83 -24.77
CA TYR A 30 11.29 9.25 -23.49
C TYR A 30 12.32 9.64 -22.41
N PRO A 31 12.04 10.66 -21.57
CA PRO A 31 12.90 10.91 -20.42
C PRO A 31 13.01 9.63 -19.58
N PRO A 32 14.16 9.36 -18.95
CA PRO A 32 14.33 8.18 -18.11
C PRO A 32 13.20 8.16 -17.07
N GLU A 33 12.44 7.05 -17.03
CA GLU A 33 11.41 6.88 -16.03
C GLU A 33 12.07 6.91 -14.65
N SER A 34 11.92 8.02 -13.93
CA SER A 34 12.30 8.05 -12.53
C SER A 34 11.36 7.16 -11.76
N VAL A 35 11.94 6.14 -11.14
CA VAL A 35 11.29 5.37 -10.10
C VAL A 35 11.08 6.34 -8.95
N GLU A 36 9.84 6.79 -8.78
CA GLU A 36 9.48 7.51 -7.58
C GLU A 36 9.50 6.53 -6.41
N TYR A 37 9.83 6.98 -5.21
CA TYR A 37 9.92 6.10 -4.04
C TYR A 37 8.97 6.57 -2.96
N ALA A 38 8.34 5.62 -2.27
CA ALA A 38 7.61 5.87 -1.04
C ALA A 38 8.34 5.23 0.14
N LEU A 39 8.13 5.79 1.32
CA LEU A 39 8.45 5.15 2.58
C LEU A 39 7.19 4.47 3.12
N ILE A 40 7.25 3.16 3.31
CA ILE A 40 6.18 2.38 3.93
C ILE A 40 6.60 1.94 5.33
N PRO A 41 5.66 1.73 6.27
CA PRO A 41 5.97 1.17 7.58
C PRO A 41 6.82 -0.10 7.52
N ASP A 42 7.94 -0.14 8.24
CA ASP A 42 8.77 -1.36 8.37
C ASP A 42 8.14 -2.28 9.42
N VAL A 43 7.38 -3.26 8.96
CA VAL A 43 6.59 -4.17 9.82
C VAL A 43 7.51 -5.03 10.68
N ASP A 44 8.64 -5.48 10.14
CA ASP A 44 9.57 -6.34 10.84
C ASP A 44 10.17 -5.62 12.05
N LEU A 45 10.61 -4.37 11.87
CA LEU A 45 11.15 -3.56 12.97
C LEU A 45 10.07 -3.14 13.98
N LEU A 46 8.86 -2.85 13.53
CA LEU A 46 7.73 -2.56 14.42
C LEU A 46 7.38 -3.77 15.29
N MET A 47 7.34 -4.97 14.71
CA MET A 47 7.07 -6.22 15.44
C MET A 47 8.23 -6.62 16.34
N ALA A 48 9.48 -6.40 15.92
CA ALA A 48 10.67 -6.65 16.72
C ALA A 48 10.73 -5.78 17.99
N ALA A 49 10.15 -4.58 17.96
CA ALA A 49 10.08 -3.68 19.10
C ALA A 49 9.16 -4.21 20.24
N LYS A 50 8.27 -5.18 19.95
CA LYS A 50 7.35 -5.81 20.91
C LYS A 50 6.51 -4.83 21.75
N ASP A 51 6.26 -3.63 21.24
CA ASP A 51 5.38 -2.65 21.88
C ASP A 51 4.00 -2.70 21.22
N SER A 52 3.01 -3.24 21.94
CA SER A 52 1.63 -3.36 21.47
C SER A 52 0.90 -2.03 21.30
N SER A 53 1.52 -0.92 21.70
CA SER A 53 1.00 0.43 21.45
C SER A 53 1.13 0.81 19.97
N TYR A 54 2.01 0.15 19.21
CA TYR A 54 2.18 0.39 17.77
C TYR A 54 1.33 -0.58 16.95
N SER A 55 0.73 -0.07 15.89
CA SER A 55 -0.05 -0.83 14.90
C SER A 55 0.04 -0.16 13.54
N LEU A 56 -0.43 -0.84 12.49
CA LEU A 56 -0.54 -0.25 11.16
C LEU A 56 -1.95 0.33 10.97
N SER A 57 -2.03 1.39 10.18
CA SER A 57 -3.32 1.90 9.69
C SER A 57 -4.02 0.89 8.78
N ARG A 58 -5.32 1.11 8.52
CA ARG A 58 -6.13 0.22 7.66
C ARG A 58 -5.59 0.09 6.23
N ASP A 59 -4.94 1.13 5.72
CA ASP A 59 -4.28 1.14 4.40
C ASP A 59 -2.83 0.63 4.46
N SER A 60 -2.31 0.33 5.66
CA SER A 60 -0.91 -0.07 5.93
C SER A 60 0.15 0.94 5.45
N LEU A 61 -0.25 2.18 5.18
CA LEU A 61 0.66 3.26 4.74
C LEU A 61 1.07 4.18 5.89
N ALA A 62 0.47 4.03 7.06
CA ALA A 62 0.78 4.83 8.24
C ALA A 62 1.04 3.95 9.46
N VAL A 63 1.94 4.41 10.32
CA VAL A 63 2.17 3.81 11.63
C VAL A 63 1.27 4.52 12.64
N VAL A 64 0.52 3.74 13.41
CA VAL A 64 -0.38 4.21 14.44
C VAL A 64 0.21 3.88 15.81
N TYR A 65 0.38 4.90 16.65
CA TYR A 65 0.70 4.75 18.06
C TYR A 65 -0.54 5.08 18.91
N ASN A 66 -1.04 4.12 19.70
CA ASN A 66 -2.26 4.27 20.47
C ASN A 66 -2.03 3.91 21.96
N ARG A 67 -2.37 4.85 22.85
CA ARG A 67 -2.30 4.69 24.32
C ARG A 67 -3.68 4.70 24.98
N GLY A 68 -4.75 4.57 24.19
CA GLY A 68 -6.14 4.61 24.64
C GLY A 68 -6.65 6.03 24.88
N THR A 69 -5.94 6.83 25.68
CA THR A 69 -6.31 8.24 25.95
C THR A 69 -5.96 9.20 24.82
N TRP A 70 -5.00 8.82 23.97
CA TRP A 70 -4.60 9.55 22.78
C TRP A 70 -3.96 8.62 21.75
N LYS A 71 -3.91 9.10 20.51
CA LYS A 71 -3.40 8.37 19.35
C LYS A 71 -2.60 9.30 18.43
N ILE A 72 -1.55 8.79 17.81
CA ILE A 72 -0.82 9.46 16.74
C ILE A 72 -0.78 8.55 15.52
N GLU A 73 -1.00 9.12 14.34
CA GLU A 73 -0.81 8.45 13.06
C GLU A 73 0.27 9.20 12.27
N VAL A 74 1.23 8.46 11.72
CA VAL A 74 2.36 9.00 10.96
C VAL A 74 2.42 8.34 9.60
N LYS A 75 2.25 9.14 8.55
CA LYS A 75 2.22 8.69 7.15
C LYS A 75 3.28 9.43 6.34
N TYR A 76 4.08 8.73 5.55
CA TYR A 76 4.93 9.38 4.56
C TYR A 76 4.09 9.87 3.38
N MET A 77 4.42 11.05 2.86
CA MET A 77 3.72 11.70 1.76
C MET A 77 4.63 11.72 0.53
N PRO A 78 4.44 10.80 -0.43
CA PRO A 78 5.22 10.80 -1.67
C PRO A 78 4.85 12.01 -2.53
N ASP A 79 5.78 12.42 -3.40
CA ASP A 79 5.60 13.56 -4.31
C ASP A 79 4.34 13.42 -5.15
N PHE A 80 4.01 12.22 -5.60
CA PHE A 80 2.78 11.90 -6.31
C PHE A 80 1.54 12.27 -5.50
N GLN A 81 1.48 11.91 -4.21
CA GLN A 81 0.33 12.22 -3.37
C GLN A 81 0.25 13.72 -3.08
N LEU A 82 1.40 14.37 -2.82
CA LEU A 82 1.46 15.81 -2.61
C LEU A 82 1.03 16.60 -3.86
N ASN A 83 1.41 16.12 -5.05
CA ASN A 83 1.14 16.81 -6.31
C ASN A 83 -0.25 16.53 -6.89
N ASN A 84 -0.84 15.37 -6.62
CA ASN A 84 -2.10 14.98 -7.26
C ASN A 84 -3.31 15.00 -6.32
N VAL A 85 -3.08 14.97 -5.00
CA VAL A 85 -4.16 14.88 -4.00
C VAL A 85 -4.16 16.10 -3.08
N GLU A 86 -3.03 16.45 -2.47
CA GLU A 86 -3.00 17.52 -1.47
C GLU A 86 -2.91 18.92 -2.11
N PHE A 87 -2.08 19.09 -3.15
CA PHE A 87 -1.83 20.38 -3.81
C PHE A 87 -1.88 20.31 -5.35
N PRO A 88 -3.00 19.85 -5.93
CA PRO A 88 -3.09 19.65 -7.38
C PRO A 88 -3.01 20.94 -8.19
N GLU A 89 -3.54 22.06 -7.67
CA GLU A 89 -3.57 23.35 -8.37
C GLU A 89 -2.19 24.00 -8.34
N GLU A 90 -1.51 23.94 -7.20
CA GLU A 90 -0.20 24.54 -7.01
C GLU A 90 0.93 23.75 -7.69
N SER A 91 0.64 22.54 -8.19
CA SER A 91 1.59 21.64 -8.85
C SER A 91 1.54 21.67 -10.40
N GLN A 92 0.82 22.62 -11.02
CA GLN A 92 0.71 22.67 -12.50
C GLN A 92 1.68 23.64 -13.20
N ASP A 93 2.28 24.58 -12.48
CA ASP A 93 2.99 25.72 -13.08
C ASP A 93 4.50 25.51 -13.34
N GLY A 94 4.96 24.26 -13.45
CA GLY A 94 6.35 23.93 -13.77
C GLY A 94 7.35 24.56 -12.79
N GLU A 95 8.35 25.26 -13.32
CA GLU A 95 9.37 25.97 -12.52
C GLU A 95 8.76 27.02 -11.57
N SER A 96 7.60 27.57 -11.93
CA SER A 96 6.86 28.56 -11.14
C SER A 96 5.83 27.95 -10.19
N SER A 97 5.80 26.61 -10.05
CA SER A 97 4.92 25.91 -9.12
C SER A 97 5.02 26.48 -7.69
N SER A 98 3.87 26.81 -7.12
CA SER A 98 3.77 27.30 -5.74
C SER A 98 3.70 26.17 -4.71
N ASN A 99 3.79 24.90 -5.12
CA ASN A 99 3.91 23.79 -4.17
C ASN A 99 5.25 23.92 -3.41
N PRO A 100 5.21 24.09 -2.07
CA PRO A 100 6.43 24.23 -1.30
C PRO A 100 7.17 22.89 -1.13
N PHE A 101 6.47 21.77 -1.17
CA PHE A 101 6.98 20.48 -0.72
C PHE A 101 7.71 19.68 -1.78
N THR A 102 7.36 19.88 -3.06
CA THR A 102 7.91 19.15 -4.20
C THR A 102 8.38 20.12 -5.28
N PHE A 103 9.02 19.61 -6.33
CA PHE A 103 9.20 20.36 -7.58
C PHE A 103 8.04 20.19 -8.57
N ALA A 104 6.93 19.58 -8.14
CA ALA A 104 5.73 19.41 -8.92
C ALA A 104 5.99 18.78 -10.31
N ASN A 105 5.49 19.39 -11.38
CA ASN A 105 5.69 18.96 -12.76
C ASN A 105 6.94 19.58 -13.42
N TRP A 106 7.83 20.24 -12.66
CA TRP A 106 9.11 20.69 -13.18
C TRP A 106 10.05 19.50 -13.39
N ILE A 107 10.65 19.42 -14.57
CA ILE A 107 11.63 18.39 -14.93
C ILE A 107 13.00 19.07 -15.04
N ASP A 108 13.99 18.54 -14.33
CA ASP A 108 15.36 19.04 -14.44
C ASP A 108 15.89 18.82 -15.87
N PRO A 109 16.28 19.88 -16.60
CA PRO A 109 16.78 19.76 -17.96
C PRO A 109 18.08 18.94 -18.08
N GLN A 110 18.87 18.81 -17.01
CA GLN A 110 20.15 18.09 -17.04
C GLN A 110 19.99 16.60 -16.80
N THR A 111 19.11 16.23 -15.88
CA THR A 111 18.90 14.83 -15.46
C THR A 111 17.68 14.18 -16.10
N GLY A 112 16.76 14.99 -16.66
CA GLY A 112 15.50 14.51 -17.22
C GLY A 112 14.51 13.99 -16.17
N ILE A 113 14.80 14.23 -14.87
CA ILE A 113 14.06 13.69 -13.73
C ILE A 113 13.68 14.84 -12.79
N THR A 114 12.54 14.74 -12.12
CA THR A 114 12.18 15.64 -11.02
C THR A 114 12.83 15.13 -9.72
N PRO A 115 13.77 15.87 -9.10
CA PRO A 115 14.37 15.46 -7.83
C PRO A 115 13.38 15.64 -6.67
N ASN A 116 13.59 14.91 -5.58
CA ASN A 116 12.84 15.15 -4.34
C ASN A 116 13.33 16.47 -3.70
N ARG A 117 12.40 17.37 -3.38
CA ARG A 117 12.75 18.61 -2.68
C ARG A 117 12.94 18.39 -1.18
N PHE A 118 12.03 17.63 -0.57
CA PHE A 118 12.00 17.35 0.86
C PHE A 118 11.48 15.94 1.12
N SER A 119 11.66 15.47 2.35
CA SER A 119 10.96 14.29 2.85
C SER A 119 9.81 14.75 3.75
N VAL A 120 8.58 14.36 3.41
CA VAL A 120 7.37 14.90 4.04
C VAL A 120 6.60 13.82 4.75
N PHE A 121 6.24 14.08 6.01
CA PHE A 121 5.38 13.20 6.80
C PHE A 121 4.13 13.94 7.24
N LYS A 122 2.98 13.33 7.05
CA LYS A 122 1.70 13.77 7.60
C LYS A 122 1.51 13.14 8.97
N ILE A 123 1.26 13.98 9.96
CA ILE A 123 1.06 13.57 11.34
C ILE A 123 -0.33 13.98 11.77
N SER A 124 -1.12 13.03 12.26
CA SER A 124 -2.43 13.26 12.86
C SER A 124 -2.42 12.84 14.33
N ILE A 125 -2.57 13.82 15.22
CA ILE A 125 -2.58 13.64 16.68
C ILE A 125 -4.01 13.78 17.18
N PHE A 126 -4.51 12.76 17.85
CA PHE A 126 -5.85 12.70 18.42
C PHE A 126 -5.76 12.63 19.93
N ASN A 127 -6.36 13.59 20.64
CA ASN A 127 -6.44 13.57 22.09
C ASN A 127 -7.87 13.23 22.52
N TYR A 128 -8.10 12.01 23.01
CA TYR A 128 -9.45 11.59 23.43
C TYR A 128 -9.78 12.07 24.85
N SER A 129 -8.84 11.89 25.78
CA SER A 129 -9.10 12.15 27.21
C SER A 129 -7.87 12.59 28.01
N ALA A 130 -6.69 12.75 27.38
CA ALA A 130 -5.53 13.32 28.06
C ALA A 130 -5.71 14.83 28.27
N SER A 131 -5.19 15.37 29.38
CA SER A 131 -5.42 16.77 29.77
C SER A 131 -4.97 17.77 28.70
N LYS A 132 -3.67 17.73 28.34
CA LYS A 132 -3.05 18.64 27.37
C LYS A 132 -1.87 17.94 26.70
N LEU A 133 -1.93 17.76 25.38
CA LEU A 133 -0.81 17.23 24.59
C LEU A 133 -0.17 18.35 23.77
N ASN A 134 1.08 18.19 23.37
CA ASN A 134 1.69 19.06 22.37
C ASN A 134 2.87 18.37 21.67
N PHE A 135 3.22 18.89 20.51
CA PHE A 135 4.27 18.34 19.67
C PHE A 135 5.12 19.47 19.13
N ASP A 136 6.44 19.36 19.27
CA ASP A 136 7.42 20.26 18.67
C ASP A 136 8.10 19.56 17.49
N PRO A 137 7.69 19.86 16.24
CA PRO A 137 8.29 19.26 15.06
C PRO A 137 9.79 19.51 14.92
N GLU A 138 10.30 20.62 15.46
CA GLU A 138 11.72 20.97 15.35
C GLU A 138 12.62 20.12 16.26
N ARG A 139 12.02 19.40 17.22
CA ARG A 139 12.71 18.39 18.04
C ARG A 139 12.69 17.00 17.43
N SER A 140 11.92 16.80 16.35
CA SER A 140 11.91 15.54 15.62
C SER A 140 13.07 15.44 14.62
N PHE A 141 13.49 14.22 14.32
CA PHE A 141 14.53 13.96 13.34
C PHE A 141 14.38 12.58 12.69
N LEU A 142 14.83 12.47 11.44
CA LEU A 142 15.04 11.20 10.76
C LEU A 142 16.47 10.71 11.01
N VAL A 143 16.61 9.41 11.22
CA VAL A 143 17.88 8.70 11.20
C VAL A 143 17.86 7.75 10.02
N THR A 144 18.80 7.91 9.09
CA THR A 144 18.96 6.99 7.95
C THR A 144 19.71 5.73 8.38
N ASP A 145 19.59 4.65 7.61
CA ASP A 145 20.42 3.45 7.72
C ASP A 145 21.94 3.72 7.63
N ARG A 146 22.33 4.84 7.02
CA ARG A 146 23.71 5.34 6.94
C ARG A 146 24.17 6.10 8.17
N GLY A 147 23.25 6.43 9.08
CA GLY A 147 23.52 7.21 10.28
C GLY A 147 23.42 8.72 10.09
N ASP A 148 22.91 9.21 8.95
CA ASP A 148 22.63 10.64 8.78
C ASP A 148 21.46 11.05 9.68
N LEU A 149 21.55 12.23 10.27
CA LEU A 149 20.50 12.81 11.13
C LEU A 149 19.92 14.05 10.44
N LEU A 150 18.65 13.96 10.04
CA LEU A 150 17.94 15.03 9.36
C LEU A 150 16.92 15.66 10.33
N SER A 151 17.18 16.88 10.77
CA SER A 151 16.30 17.59 11.70
C SER A 151 15.03 18.12 11.02
N GLY A 152 13.93 18.16 11.77
CA GLY A 152 12.69 18.77 11.30
C GLY A 152 12.83 20.27 11.05
N TYR A 153 12.25 20.73 9.95
CA TYR A 153 12.21 22.15 9.59
C TYR A 153 11.16 22.91 10.41
N GLY A 154 11.52 24.10 10.88
CA GLY A 154 10.57 25.09 11.37
C GLY A 154 9.93 25.91 10.24
N ARG A 155 8.86 26.63 10.54
CA ARG A 155 8.14 27.43 9.53
C ARG A 155 8.83 28.74 9.21
N GLU A 156 9.06 29.55 10.24
CA GLU A 156 9.58 30.92 10.14
C GLU A 156 11.04 30.98 10.59
N GLU A 157 11.88 31.73 9.88
CA GLU A 157 13.31 31.90 10.16
C GLU A 157 13.58 32.49 11.55
N LYS A 158 12.73 33.41 12.01
CA LYS A 158 12.94 34.10 13.30
C LYS A 158 12.73 33.21 14.53
N THR A 159 11.90 32.18 14.42
CA THR A 159 11.49 31.35 15.57
C THR A 159 12.06 29.95 15.53
N SER A 160 12.61 29.53 14.39
CA SER A 160 13.14 28.18 14.21
C SER A 160 14.46 28.01 14.94
N LYS A 161 14.63 26.88 15.62
CA LYS A 161 15.87 26.46 16.32
C LYS A 161 16.90 25.88 15.36
N ASN A 162 16.42 25.21 14.32
CA ASN A 162 17.24 24.55 13.30
C ASN A 162 17.09 25.27 11.94
N GLN A 163 16.84 24.51 10.88
CA GLN A 163 16.53 25.06 9.56
C GLN A 163 15.05 25.48 9.50
N SER A 164 14.75 26.48 8.67
CA SER A 164 13.37 26.93 8.44
C SER A 164 13.02 26.91 6.96
N LEU A 165 11.74 26.69 6.68
CA LEU A 165 11.21 26.73 5.32
C LEU A 165 11.28 28.15 4.74
N GLU A 166 10.94 29.18 5.55
CA GLU A 166 11.12 30.58 5.16
C GLU A 166 12.57 30.86 4.73
N GLY A 167 13.55 30.44 5.54
CA GLY A 167 14.97 30.63 5.24
C GLY A 167 15.46 29.79 4.05
N TYR A 168 14.86 28.62 3.81
CA TYR A 168 15.13 27.81 2.63
C TYR A 168 14.70 28.54 1.35
N PHE A 169 13.47 29.07 1.31
CA PHE A 169 12.93 29.73 0.13
C PHE A 169 13.50 31.11 -0.08
N LYS A 170 13.71 31.88 0.99
CA LYS A 170 14.30 33.22 0.92
C LYS A 170 15.71 33.22 0.34
N ARG A 171 16.53 32.20 0.64
CA ARG A 171 17.87 32.04 0.06
C ARG A 171 17.85 31.70 -1.44
N ARG A 172 16.74 31.15 -1.94
CA ARG A 172 16.56 30.70 -3.33
C ARG A 172 15.64 31.61 -4.14
N LYS A 173 15.15 32.66 -3.53
CA LYS A 173 14.27 33.65 -4.13
C LYS A 173 15.11 34.64 -4.94
N GLY A 174 14.77 34.84 -6.20
CA GLY A 174 15.36 35.91 -7.01
C GLY A 174 14.73 37.28 -6.71
N ALA A 175 15.09 38.28 -7.51
CA ALA A 175 14.72 39.68 -7.27
C ALA A 175 13.48 40.15 -8.04
N SER A 176 12.77 39.24 -8.73
CA SER A 176 11.62 39.61 -9.56
C SER A 176 10.30 39.59 -8.77
N GLY A 177 9.33 40.41 -9.21
CA GLY A 177 8.00 40.44 -8.60
C GLY A 177 7.21 39.12 -8.71
N VAL A 178 7.52 38.30 -9.73
CA VAL A 178 6.91 36.96 -9.87
C VAL A 178 7.46 36.00 -8.82
N GLU A 179 8.75 36.05 -8.54
CA GLU A 179 9.37 35.23 -7.48
C GLU A 179 8.93 35.68 -6.08
N ASP A 180 8.66 36.97 -5.88
CA ASP A 180 7.99 37.49 -4.68
C ASP A 180 6.62 36.83 -4.48
N GLU A 181 5.79 36.80 -5.53
CA GLU A 181 4.45 36.23 -5.46
C GLU A 181 4.48 34.72 -5.18
N ILE A 182 5.34 33.96 -5.87
CA ILE A 182 5.52 32.52 -5.66
C ILE A 182 5.98 32.23 -4.23
N PHE A 183 6.92 33.03 -3.71
CA PHE A 183 7.39 32.93 -2.34
C PHE A 183 6.24 33.13 -1.34
N GLU A 184 5.44 34.17 -1.48
CA GLU A 184 4.32 34.43 -0.58
C GLU A 184 3.25 33.33 -0.65
N ARG A 185 2.96 32.80 -1.86
CA ARG A 185 2.05 31.65 -2.02
C ARG A 185 2.57 30.40 -1.29
N ARG A 186 3.85 30.05 -1.47
CA ARG A 186 4.51 28.94 -0.77
C ARG A 186 4.43 29.12 0.74
N MET A 187 4.76 30.31 1.24
CA MET A 187 4.70 30.62 2.67
C MET A 187 3.27 30.60 3.22
N GLY A 188 2.28 31.00 2.42
CA GLY A 188 0.86 30.85 2.74
C GLY A 188 0.49 29.39 3.04
N ILE A 189 0.87 28.47 2.14
CA ILE A 189 0.63 27.03 2.29
C ILE A 189 1.38 26.46 3.51
N ILE A 190 2.64 26.86 3.70
CA ILE A 190 3.45 26.41 4.85
C ILE A 190 2.80 26.81 6.17
N ARG A 191 2.32 28.05 6.28
CA ARG A 191 1.70 28.57 7.51
C ARG A 191 0.40 27.85 7.85
N THR A 192 -0.32 27.33 6.87
CA THR A 192 -1.59 26.63 7.08
C THR A 192 -1.42 25.12 7.30
N THR A 193 -0.41 24.49 6.69
CA THR A 193 -0.31 23.02 6.62
C THR A 193 0.83 22.41 7.43
N VAL A 194 1.92 23.15 7.68
CA VAL A 194 3.07 22.63 8.43
C VAL A 194 2.82 22.77 9.93
N LEU A 195 3.08 21.70 10.67
CA LEU A 195 2.96 21.70 12.12
C LEU A 195 4.01 22.62 12.74
N TYR A 196 3.68 23.15 13.90
CA TYR A 196 4.59 23.96 14.71
C TYR A 196 4.22 23.81 16.19
N LEU A 197 5.14 24.18 17.07
CA LEU A 197 4.87 24.25 18.49
C LEU A 197 3.89 25.41 18.76
N GLY A 198 2.60 25.09 18.75
CA GLY A 198 1.50 26.02 18.98
C GLY A 198 0.83 25.80 20.32
N ARG A 199 -0.45 26.20 20.38
CA ARG A 199 -1.32 25.94 21.54
C ARG A 199 -1.36 24.45 21.90
N PRO A 200 -1.56 24.06 23.16
CA PRO A 200 -1.80 22.66 23.50
C PRO A 200 -3.01 22.07 22.78
N ILE A 201 -3.04 20.75 22.61
CA ILE A 201 -4.17 19.96 22.10
C ILE A 201 -4.94 19.46 23.33
N TYR A 202 -6.16 19.97 23.54
CA TYR A 202 -6.98 19.65 24.70
C TYR A 202 -7.72 18.32 24.51
N ALA A 203 -8.28 17.77 25.60
CA ALA A 203 -9.10 16.58 25.53
C ALA A 203 -10.30 16.78 24.57
N GLY A 204 -10.50 15.83 23.65
CA GLY A 204 -11.52 15.90 22.60
C GLY A 204 -11.05 16.56 21.29
N ASP A 205 -9.89 17.24 21.30
CA ASP A 205 -9.35 17.89 20.11
C ASP A 205 -8.40 16.99 19.32
N ASN A 206 -8.16 17.38 18.07
CA ASN A 206 -7.14 16.81 17.21
C ASN A 206 -6.25 17.90 16.59
N ARG A 207 -5.10 17.49 16.06
CA ARG A 207 -4.23 18.32 15.25
C ARG A 207 -3.61 17.50 14.15
N GLU A 208 -3.65 18.02 12.94
CA GLU A 208 -3.08 17.40 11.76
C GLU A 208 -2.21 18.40 11.01
N GLY A 209 -1.16 17.91 10.36
CA GLY A 209 -0.34 18.69 9.45
C GLY A 209 0.93 17.96 9.04
N PHE A 210 1.80 18.68 8.34
CA PHE A 210 3.04 18.13 7.82
C PHE A 210 4.25 18.44 8.70
N VAL A 211 5.22 17.53 8.68
CA VAL A 211 6.58 17.73 9.17
C VAL A 211 7.56 17.42 8.04
N ILE A 212 8.52 18.31 7.89
CA ILE A 212 9.38 18.38 6.72
C ILE A 212 10.84 18.15 7.14
N TYR A 213 11.55 17.34 6.36
CA TYR A 213 12.97 17.06 6.52
C TYR A 213 13.69 17.25 5.19
N ASP A 214 15.01 17.28 5.24
CA ASP A 214 15.84 17.24 4.04
C ASP A 214 15.50 16.02 3.13
N PRO A 215 15.71 16.13 1.81
CA PRO A 215 15.43 15.03 0.90
C PRO A 215 16.36 13.84 1.18
N LEU A 216 15.79 12.64 1.15
CA LEU A 216 16.55 11.41 1.39
C LEU A 216 17.41 11.07 0.16
N PRO A 217 18.73 10.79 0.34
CA PRO A 217 19.57 10.29 -0.73
C PRO A 217 19.00 9.00 -1.35
N GLU A 218 19.19 8.79 -2.66
CA GLU A 218 18.64 7.63 -3.39
C GLU A 218 19.00 6.27 -2.80
N SER A 219 20.12 6.22 -2.10
CA SER A 219 20.72 4.98 -1.63
C SER A 219 20.48 4.72 -0.14
N VAL A 220 19.54 5.46 0.47
CA VAL A 220 18.92 5.14 1.76
C VAL A 220 17.77 4.16 1.53
N GLU A 221 17.78 3.03 2.24
CA GLU A 221 16.77 1.98 2.17
C GLU A 221 15.84 2.00 3.38
N LYS A 222 16.35 2.37 4.56
CA LYS A 222 15.53 2.43 5.79
C LYS A 222 15.70 3.75 6.52
N VAL A 223 14.62 4.21 7.13
CA VAL A 223 14.62 5.40 7.97
C VAL A 223 13.87 5.18 9.27
N LYS A 224 14.40 5.79 10.32
CA LYS A 224 13.79 5.82 11.65
C LYS A 224 13.43 7.26 11.97
N LEU A 225 12.13 7.53 12.10
CA LEU A 225 11.60 8.82 12.51
C LEU A 225 11.43 8.86 14.03
N VAL A 226 12.06 9.83 14.68
CA VAL A 226 12.03 9.99 16.14
C VAL A 226 11.34 11.30 16.49
N PHE A 227 10.29 11.22 17.30
CA PHE A 227 9.70 12.37 17.99
C PHE A 227 10.30 12.42 19.40
N ARG A 228 11.23 13.34 19.59
CA ARG A 228 11.86 13.55 20.89
C ARG A 228 11.03 14.49 21.74
N GLU A 229 10.86 14.15 23.01
CA GLU A 229 10.19 14.96 24.01
C GLU A 229 8.76 15.37 23.59
N PHE A 230 7.97 14.40 23.13
CA PHE A 230 6.54 14.59 22.89
C PHE A 230 5.83 14.94 24.22
N ILE A 231 5.06 16.02 24.23
CA ILE A 231 4.55 16.63 25.46
C ILE A 231 3.22 15.98 25.84
N LEU A 232 3.19 15.32 27.00
CA LEU A 232 2.01 14.62 27.54
C LEU A 232 1.26 15.43 28.61
N GLY A 233 1.87 16.47 29.15
CA GLY A 233 1.31 17.23 30.25
C GLY A 233 2.11 18.48 30.58
N TYR A 234 1.46 19.35 31.37
CA TYR A 234 1.97 20.64 31.80
C TYR A 234 1.90 20.73 33.31
N ASP A 235 2.81 21.50 33.92
CA ASP A 235 2.78 21.80 35.35
C ASP A 235 1.82 22.95 35.70
N GLU A 236 1.85 23.37 36.97
CA GLU A 236 1.01 24.45 37.51
C GLU A 236 1.30 25.81 36.87
N ASN A 237 2.50 26.00 36.29
CA ASN A 237 2.91 27.23 35.60
C ASN A 237 2.59 27.20 34.10
N ASN A 238 1.93 26.14 33.61
CA ASN A 238 1.72 25.85 32.19
C ASN A 238 3.03 25.66 31.41
N GLU A 239 4.07 25.11 32.04
CA GLU A 239 5.26 24.63 31.35
C GLU A 239 5.16 23.13 31.05
N PRO A 240 5.61 22.66 29.88
CA PRO A 240 5.68 21.23 29.58
C PRO A 240 6.51 20.48 30.64
N SER A 241 5.93 19.46 31.28
CA SER A 241 6.57 18.75 32.40
C SER A 241 6.62 17.23 32.22
N GLN A 242 5.75 16.67 31.37
CA GLN A 242 5.71 15.25 31.09
C GLN A 242 6.04 15.01 29.62
N PHE A 243 6.99 14.11 29.37
CA PHE A 243 7.54 13.87 28.04
C PHE A 243 7.60 12.37 27.73
N THR A 244 7.54 12.03 26.45
CA THR A 244 7.84 10.69 25.95
C THR A 244 8.52 10.77 24.59
N ASP A 245 9.36 9.78 24.28
CA ASP A 245 9.98 9.66 22.97
C ASP A 245 9.23 8.60 22.16
N LEU A 246 8.87 8.94 20.92
CA LEU A 246 8.17 8.04 20.01
C LEU A 246 9.06 7.75 18.80
N THR A 247 9.01 6.51 18.32
CA THR A 247 9.87 6.06 17.22
C THR A 247 9.03 5.31 16.20
N PHE A 248 9.18 5.68 14.93
CA PHE A 248 8.46 5.10 13.80
C PHE A 248 9.49 4.62 12.77
N TYR A 249 9.30 3.42 12.25
CA TYR A 249 10.22 2.79 11.31
C TYR A 249 9.59 2.71 9.93
N PHE A 250 10.35 3.07 8.91
CA PHE A 250 9.94 3.00 7.52
C PHE A 250 11.03 2.42 6.65
N GLU A 251 10.62 1.71 5.60
CA GLU A 251 11.47 1.22 4.53
C GLU A 251 11.09 1.86 3.21
N ARG A 252 12.10 2.08 2.37
CA ARG A 252 11.97 2.67 1.06
C ARG A 252 11.56 1.61 0.07
N THR A 253 10.50 1.90 -0.67
CA THR A 253 10.01 1.06 -1.74
C THR A 253 9.74 1.88 -2.99
N ALA A 254 10.02 1.27 -4.16
CA ALA A 254 9.64 1.84 -5.44
C ALA A 254 8.12 2.05 -5.51
N LEU A 255 7.71 3.28 -5.81
CA LEU A 255 6.33 3.65 -5.99
C LEU A 255 5.81 3.11 -7.33
N SER A 256 4.90 2.15 -7.30
CA SER A 256 4.03 1.91 -8.45
C SER A 256 3.03 3.07 -8.56
N LYS A 257 3.19 3.96 -9.55
CA LYS A 257 2.32 5.13 -9.77
C LYS A 257 0.83 4.75 -9.97
N GLN A 258 0.54 3.48 -10.32
CA GLN A 258 -0.82 2.94 -10.41
C GLN A 258 -1.46 2.71 -9.02
N ALA A 259 -0.65 2.56 -7.96
CA ALA A 259 -1.09 2.19 -6.62
C ALA A 259 -1.55 3.39 -5.75
N ILE A 260 -1.25 4.64 -6.13
CA ILE A 260 -1.72 5.85 -5.40
C ILE A 260 -2.92 6.53 -6.09
N VAL A 261 -3.17 6.29 -7.38
CA VAL A 261 -4.34 6.83 -8.09
C VAL A 261 -5.67 6.35 -7.47
N GLY A 262 -5.65 5.28 -6.67
CA GLY A 262 -6.79 4.77 -5.90
C GLY A 262 -7.32 5.68 -4.77
N LEU A 263 -6.70 6.84 -4.51
CA LEU A 263 -7.15 7.83 -3.52
C LEU A 263 -7.45 9.21 -4.15
N LYS A 264 -8.21 9.25 -5.24
CA LYS A 264 -8.93 10.48 -5.64
C LYS A 264 -10.27 10.56 -4.90
N PRO A 265 -10.60 11.67 -4.22
CA PRO A 265 -11.98 12.15 -4.21
C PRO A 265 -12.36 12.36 -5.67
N ARG A 266 -13.42 11.68 -6.11
CA ARG A 266 -13.93 11.72 -7.48
C ARG A 266 -14.27 13.15 -7.88
N ALA A 267 -13.31 13.85 -8.48
CA ALA A 267 -13.56 14.99 -9.35
C ALA A 267 -13.88 14.44 -10.74
N ASP A 268 -15.05 14.81 -11.23
CA ASP A 268 -15.56 14.45 -12.55
C ASP A 268 -14.51 14.68 -13.63
N SER A 269 -14.01 13.59 -14.21
CA SER A 269 -13.24 13.66 -15.45
C SER A 269 -13.36 12.33 -16.20
N ALA A 270 -14.01 12.45 -17.36
CA ALA A 270 -14.09 11.50 -18.47
C ALA A 270 -14.80 10.17 -18.20
N VAL A 271 -16.05 10.13 -18.65
CA VAL A 271 -16.87 8.94 -18.85
C VAL A 271 -16.13 7.99 -19.82
N ALA A 272 -15.46 6.97 -19.27
CA ALA A 272 -15.16 5.75 -20.02
C ALA A 272 -16.48 4.98 -20.16
N THR A 273 -17.13 5.12 -21.31
CA THR A 273 -18.47 4.61 -21.69
C THR A 273 -18.59 3.08 -21.79
N GLY A 274 -17.88 2.31 -20.96
CA GLY A 274 -18.06 0.86 -20.83
C GLY A 274 -18.67 0.52 -19.47
N SER A 275 -19.82 -0.17 -19.47
CA SER A 275 -20.49 -0.64 -18.26
C SER A 275 -19.56 -1.56 -17.45
N PHE A 276 -19.38 -1.27 -16.17
CA PHE A 276 -18.70 -2.17 -15.24
C PHE A 276 -19.66 -3.29 -14.81
N ARG A 277 -19.12 -4.49 -14.59
CA ARG A 277 -19.88 -5.58 -13.96
C ARG A 277 -19.65 -5.50 -12.45
N GLU A 278 -20.72 -5.32 -11.69
CA GLU A 278 -20.64 -5.30 -10.22
C GLU A 278 -20.79 -6.72 -9.67
N ILE A 279 -19.92 -7.09 -8.73
CA ILE A 279 -19.95 -8.37 -8.02
C ILE A 279 -19.66 -8.16 -6.54
N GLU A 280 -20.01 -9.17 -5.75
CA GLU A 280 -19.64 -9.24 -4.33
C GLU A 280 -18.65 -10.38 -4.11
N ILE A 281 -17.50 -10.06 -3.53
CA ILE A 281 -16.50 -11.01 -3.05
C ILE A 281 -16.73 -11.21 -1.55
N HIS A 282 -16.98 -12.46 -1.15
CA HIS A 282 -17.24 -12.79 0.24
C HIS A 282 -15.99 -13.38 0.88
N GLN A 283 -15.41 -12.72 1.88
CA GLN A 283 -14.31 -13.24 2.68
C GLN A 283 -14.88 -13.94 3.92
N LEU A 284 -14.58 -15.22 4.08
CA LEU A 284 -15.10 -16.05 5.16
C LEU A 284 -14.29 -15.82 6.45
N ARG A 285 -14.98 -15.44 7.52
CA ARG A 285 -14.44 -15.35 8.89
C ARG A 285 -14.50 -16.71 9.56
N TYR A 286 -13.48 -17.04 10.33
CA TYR A 286 -13.40 -18.29 11.09
C TYR A 286 -12.83 -18.04 12.50
N ARG A 287 -12.92 -19.06 13.36
CA ARG A 287 -12.33 -19.04 14.72
C ARG A 287 -11.10 -19.93 14.78
N PRO A 288 -10.06 -19.56 15.56
CA PRO A 288 -8.96 -20.46 15.87
C PRO A 288 -9.44 -21.57 16.84
N PRO A 289 -8.66 -22.66 17.01
CA PRO A 289 -8.89 -23.67 18.05
C PRO A 289 -8.90 -23.07 19.47
N GLU A 290 -9.67 -23.68 20.37
CA GLU A 290 -9.66 -23.30 21.79
C GLU A 290 -8.28 -23.56 22.41
N GLY A 291 -7.73 -22.57 23.12
CA GLY A 291 -6.47 -22.69 23.86
C GLY A 291 -5.21 -22.22 23.12
N GLU A 292 -5.32 -21.76 21.87
CA GLU A 292 -4.23 -21.03 21.20
C GLU A 292 -4.25 -19.55 21.65
N GLU A 293 -3.14 -19.09 22.25
CA GLU A 293 -2.99 -17.69 22.70
C GLU A 293 -2.82 -16.76 21.49
N VAL A 294 -3.87 -16.02 21.17
CA VAL A 294 -3.84 -14.97 20.15
C VAL A 294 -3.21 -13.72 20.77
N ALA A 295 -2.22 -13.14 20.11
CA ALA A 295 -1.69 -11.83 20.49
C ALA A 295 -2.82 -10.79 20.44
N VAL A 296 -3.06 -10.10 21.57
CA VAL A 296 -4.14 -9.11 21.71
C VAL A 296 -4.05 -8.06 20.60
N GLY A 297 -5.08 -8.00 19.74
CA GLY A 297 -5.16 -7.04 18.62
C GLY A 297 -4.76 -7.59 17.24
N THR A 298 -4.41 -8.87 17.12
CA THR A 298 -4.17 -9.53 15.82
C THR A 298 -5.42 -10.27 15.33
N GLU A 299 -5.81 -10.06 14.07
CA GLU A 299 -6.88 -10.82 13.42
C GLU A 299 -6.28 -12.03 12.69
N GLU A 300 -6.05 -13.14 13.39
CA GLU A 300 -5.45 -14.35 12.79
C GLU A 300 -6.19 -14.90 11.57
N TRP A 301 -7.50 -14.65 11.50
CA TRP A 301 -8.35 -15.09 10.39
C TRP A 301 -8.13 -14.26 9.11
N ASN A 302 -7.41 -13.13 9.19
CA ASN A 302 -7.12 -12.24 8.07
C ASN A 302 -5.69 -11.69 8.14
N VAL A 303 -4.72 -12.59 7.95
CA VAL A 303 -3.28 -12.30 8.03
C VAL A 303 -2.84 -11.22 7.02
N GLN A 304 -3.49 -11.15 5.85
CA GLN A 304 -3.19 -10.17 4.82
C GLN A 304 -4.43 -9.36 4.41
N PRO A 305 -4.81 -8.33 5.19
CA PRO A 305 -6.05 -7.57 4.95
C PRO A 305 -6.07 -6.83 3.61
N ASN A 306 -4.89 -6.54 3.03
CA ASN A 306 -4.77 -5.86 1.73
C ASN A 306 -4.90 -6.80 0.53
N ALA A 307 -4.91 -8.13 0.71
CA ALA A 307 -4.92 -9.09 -0.38
C ALA A 307 -6.14 -8.94 -1.30
N LEU A 308 -7.34 -8.98 -0.72
CA LEU A 308 -8.58 -8.87 -1.48
C LEU A 308 -8.84 -7.46 -2.02
N PRO A 309 -8.57 -6.36 -1.29
CA PRO A 309 -8.65 -5.01 -1.85
C PRO A 309 -7.77 -4.82 -3.09
N LEU A 310 -6.51 -5.28 -3.04
CA LEU A 310 -5.60 -5.21 -4.19
C LEU A 310 -6.05 -6.10 -5.34
N PHE A 311 -6.57 -7.28 -5.02
CA PHE A 311 -7.16 -8.14 -6.02
C PHE A 311 -8.40 -7.50 -6.68
N ALA A 312 -9.24 -6.79 -5.91
CA ALA A 312 -10.38 -6.06 -6.45
C ALA A 312 -9.96 -4.90 -7.37
N GLU A 313 -8.89 -4.15 -7.01
CA GLU A 313 -8.27 -3.15 -7.89
C GLU A 313 -7.86 -3.79 -9.23
N PHE A 314 -7.17 -4.94 -9.19
CA PHE A 314 -6.78 -5.67 -10.39
C PHE A 314 -7.96 -6.11 -11.27
N LEU A 315 -9.06 -6.58 -10.66
CA LEU A 315 -10.28 -6.97 -11.39
C LEU A 315 -10.94 -5.77 -12.08
N GLU A 316 -10.95 -4.60 -11.43
CA GLU A 316 -11.52 -3.38 -11.99
C GLU A 316 -10.68 -2.93 -13.20
N ASP A 317 -9.36 -2.88 -13.04
CA ASP A 317 -8.43 -2.42 -14.08
C ASP A 317 -8.37 -3.38 -15.28
N SER A 318 -8.32 -4.68 -15.02
CA SER A 318 -8.04 -5.68 -16.06
C SER A 318 -9.31 -6.27 -16.70
N LEU A 319 -10.41 -6.35 -15.94
CA LEU A 319 -11.65 -6.99 -16.39
C LEU A 319 -12.87 -6.06 -16.37
N ARG A 320 -12.75 -4.82 -15.91
CA ARG A 320 -13.88 -3.89 -15.67
C ARG A 320 -14.93 -4.50 -14.74
N ILE A 321 -14.47 -5.28 -13.76
CA ILE A 321 -15.31 -5.88 -12.71
C ILE A 321 -15.09 -5.08 -11.43
N ARG A 322 -16.16 -4.47 -10.90
CA ARG A 322 -16.13 -3.82 -9.59
C ARG A 322 -16.54 -4.83 -8.53
N ALA A 323 -15.61 -5.14 -7.65
CA ALA A 323 -15.84 -6.09 -6.57
C ALA A 323 -16.00 -5.38 -5.23
N THR A 324 -17.16 -5.52 -4.60
CA THR A 324 -17.37 -5.12 -3.21
C THR A 324 -16.99 -6.28 -2.30
N ILE A 325 -16.08 -6.05 -1.36
CA ILE A 325 -15.61 -7.09 -0.43
C ILE A 325 -16.49 -7.08 0.82
N LYS A 326 -17.09 -8.22 1.14
CA LYS A 326 -17.87 -8.43 2.37
C LYS A 326 -17.22 -9.50 3.23
N GLN A 327 -16.93 -9.16 4.48
CA GLN A 327 -16.44 -10.12 5.46
C GLN A 327 -17.64 -10.76 6.17
N VAL A 328 -17.77 -12.08 6.09
CA VAL A 328 -18.99 -12.80 6.50
C VAL A 328 -18.65 -14.05 7.31
N SER A 329 -19.53 -14.43 8.25
CA SER A 329 -19.49 -15.76 8.88
C SER A 329 -20.13 -16.81 7.96
N GLY A 330 -19.85 -18.09 8.20
CA GLY A 330 -20.45 -19.20 7.45
C GLY A 330 -21.97 -19.29 7.56
N GLU A 331 -22.58 -18.64 8.55
CA GLU A 331 -24.04 -18.58 8.77
C GLU A 331 -24.70 -17.34 8.14
N SER A 332 -23.93 -16.40 7.59
CA SER A 332 -24.47 -15.16 7.05
C SER A 332 -25.42 -15.42 5.87
N SER A 333 -26.56 -14.71 5.86
CA SER A 333 -27.50 -14.74 4.72
C SER A 333 -26.87 -14.21 3.43
N ASP A 334 -25.84 -13.37 3.53
CA ASP A 334 -25.12 -12.81 2.36
C ASP A 334 -24.47 -13.91 1.50
N LEU A 335 -24.12 -15.05 2.11
CA LEU A 335 -23.56 -16.19 1.37
C LEU A 335 -24.53 -16.79 0.35
N GLN A 336 -25.85 -16.57 0.48
CA GLN A 336 -26.84 -17.09 -0.46
C GLN A 336 -26.75 -16.41 -1.84
N SER A 337 -26.30 -15.16 -1.90
CA SER A 337 -26.06 -14.41 -3.14
C SER A 337 -24.60 -14.48 -3.61
N ALA A 338 -23.73 -15.21 -2.91
CA ALA A 338 -22.31 -15.25 -3.22
C ALA A 338 -22.04 -15.93 -4.57
N SER A 339 -21.26 -15.26 -5.42
CA SER A 339 -20.70 -15.89 -6.62
C SER A 339 -19.36 -16.56 -6.31
N VAL A 340 -18.52 -15.90 -5.51
CA VAL A 340 -17.22 -16.39 -5.06
C VAL A 340 -17.05 -16.11 -3.57
N VAL A 341 -16.49 -17.09 -2.86
CA VAL A 341 -16.18 -17.02 -1.43
C VAL A 341 -14.70 -17.35 -1.25
N PHE A 342 -13.96 -16.50 -0.55
CA PHE A 342 -12.56 -16.70 -0.22
C PHE A 342 -12.40 -17.06 1.25
N LEU A 343 -11.71 -18.16 1.53
CA LEU A 343 -11.17 -18.52 2.84
C LEU A 343 -9.65 -18.36 2.78
N LEU A 344 -9.16 -17.25 3.34
CA LEU A 344 -7.73 -16.96 3.43
C LEU A 344 -7.24 -17.49 4.78
N ALA A 345 -6.76 -18.74 4.78
CA ALA A 345 -6.42 -19.44 6.00
C ALA A 345 -5.13 -18.88 6.61
N GLY A 346 -5.21 -18.40 7.84
CA GLY A 346 -4.11 -17.92 8.66
C GLY A 346 -3.31 -19.05 9.34
N PRO A 347 -2.56 -18.73 10.42
CA PRO A 347 -1.60 -19.66 11.04
C PRO A 347 -2.27 -20.77 11.84
N THR A 348 -3.55 -20.56 12.19
CA THR A 348 -4.36 -21.42 13.04
C THR A 348 -5.46 -22.08 12.23
N ASP A 349 -5.99 -23.20 12.73
CA ASP A 349 -7.02 -23.94 12.00
C ASP A 349 -8.32 -23.17 11.90
N PRO A 350 -8.93 -23.13 10.70
CA PRO A 350 -10.26 -22.56 10.57
C PRO A 350 -11.32 -23.48 11.17
N ILE A 351 -11.79 -23.14 12.38
CA ILE A 351 -12.88 -23.84 13.06
C ILE A 351 -14.22 -23.21 12.67
N PHE A 352 -15.12 -24.08 12.18
CA PHE A 352 -16.49 -23.75 11.83
C PHE A 352 -17.49 -24.61 12.62
N THR A 353 -18.65 -24.04 12.97
CA THR A 353 -19.78 -24.80 13.50
C THR A 353 -20.43 -25.64 12.40
N GLU A 354 -21.25 -26.62 12.77
CA GLU A 354 -22.01 -27.40 11.79
C GLU A 354 -22.97 -26.53 10.95
N ASN A 355 -23.52 -25.48 11.55
CA ASN A 355 -24.38 -24.52 10.88
C ASN A 355 -23.61 -23.67 9.86
N GLU A 356 -22.40 -23.22 10.22
CA GLU A 356 -21.51 -22.50 9.29
C GLU A 356 -21.08 -23.38 8.11
N ILE A 357 -20.71 -24.64 8.36
CA ILE A 357 -20.43 -25.62 7.30
C ILE A 357 -21.66 -25.80 6.40
N SER A 358 -22.85 -25.88 6.98
CA SER A 358 -24.10 -26.01 6.21
C SER A 358 -24.39 -24.77 5.37
N GLY A 359 -24.13 -23.56 5.89
CA GLY A 359 -24.28 -22.32 5.14
C GLY A 359 -23.31 -22.21 3.97
N ILE A 360 -22.04 -22.57 4.16
CA ILE A 360 -21.03 -22.64 3.08
C ILE A 360 -21.46 -23.65 2.01
N ALA A 361 -21.90 -24.85 2.42
CA ALA A 361 -22.38 -25.86 1.49
C ALA A 361 -23.64 -25.39 0.72
N ASN A 362 -24.53 -24.63 1.36
CA ASN A 362 -25.70 -24.06 0.70
C ASN A 362 -25.33 -22.98 -0.31
N ALA A 363 -24.31 -22.16 -0.03
CA ALA A 363 -23.76 -21.21 -1.00
C ALA A 363 -23.22 -21.94 -2.24
N ILE A 364 -22.48 -23.05 -2.03
CA ILE A 364 -22.00 -23.92 -3.12
C ILE A 364 -23.16 -24.52 -3.92
N LYS A 365 -24.24 -24.96 -3.26
CA LYS A 365 -25.47 -25.45 -3.93
C LYS A 365 -26.15 -24.34 -4.75
N GLY A 366 -26.14 -23.09 -4.27
CA GLY A 366 -26.52 -21.88 -5.02
C GLY A 366 -25.53 -21.51 -6.13
N GLY A 367 -24.45 -22.27 -6.24
CA GLY A 367 -23.47 -22.22 -7.31
C GLY A 367 -22.20 -21.48 -6.96
N ALA A 368 -22.03 -20.94 -5.76
CA ALA A 368 -20.80 -20.24 -5.36
C ALA A 368 -19.55 -21.11 -5.59
N LEU A 369 -18.43 -20.47 -5.92
CA LEU A 369 -17.11 -21.09 -5.88
C LEU A 369 -16.45 -20.77 -4.54
N LEU A 370 -16.01 -21.78 -3.79
CA LEU A 370 -15.16 -21.59 -2.61
C LEU A 370 -13.67 -21.65 -3.02
N VAL A 371 -12.90 -20.63 -2.66
CA VAL A 371 -11.45 -20.57 -2.87
C VAL A 371 -10.77 -20.57 -1.51
N ILE A 372 -9.92 -21.55 -1.26
CA ILE A 372 -9.15 -21.69 -0.02
C ILE A 372 -7.67 -21.50 -0.35
N ASP A 373 -6.99 -20.61 0.36
CA ASP A 373 -5.56 -20.32 0.12
C ASP A 373 -4.79 -20.15 1.43
N ASN A 374 -3.51 -20.56 1.43
CA ASN A 374 -2.64 -20.56 2.60
C ASN A 374 -2.00 -19.19 2.84
N SER A 375 -2.38 -18.48 3.89
CA SER A 375 -1.98 -17.09 4.12
C SER A 375 -0.97 -16.88 5.26
N ALA A 376 -0.45 -17.94 5.89
CA ALA A 376 0.40 -17.81 7.09
C ALA A 376 1.73 -18.59 7.06
N PHE A 377 1.91 -19.54 6.15
CA PHE A 377 3.19 -20.24 5.89
C PHE A 377 3.97 -20.73 7.13
N ALA A 378 3.28 -21.16 8.18
CA ALA A 378 3.96 -21.73 9.35
C ALA A 378 4.46 -23.15 9.05
N THR A 379 5.75 -23.42 9.26
CA THR A 379 6.39 -24.72 8.96
C THR A 379 5.84 -25.88 9.79
N GLN A 380 5.21 -25.58 10.92
CA GLN A 380 4.57 -26.57 11.81
C GLN A 380 3.12 -26.88 11.41
N TYR A 381 2.56 -26.12 10.47
CA TYR A 381 1.17 -26.17 10.07
C TYR A 381 0.97 -27.14 8.91
N GLN A 382 0.26 -28.25 9.17
CA GLN A 382 -0.10 -29.26 8.16
C GLN A 382 -1.26 -28.79 7.27
N TYR A 383 -1.10 -27.61 6.67
CA TYR A 383 -2.16 -26.94 5.91
C TYR A 383 -2.82 -27.84 4.86
N PRO A 384 -2.07 -28.55 3.97
CA PRO A 384 -2.70 -29.30 2.90
C PRO A 384 -3.66 -30.39 3.42
N GLN A 385 -3.25 -31.14 4.46
CA GLN A 385 -4.07 -32.19 5.05
C GLN A 385 -5.33 -31.62 5.71
N ARG A 386 -5.20 -30.51 6.44
CA ARG A 386 -6.31 -29.89 7.16
C ARG A 386 -7.29 -29.19 6.23
N ALA A 387 -6.80 -28.54 5.19
CA ALA A 387 -7.65 -27.94 4.17
C ALA A 387 -8.38 -29.01 3.34
N GLU A 388 -7.78 -30.16 3.06
CA GLU A 388 -8.48 -31.32 2.48
C GLU A 388 -9.56 -31.87 3.41
N GLN A 389 -9.29 -32.02 4.70
CA GLN A 389 -10.30 -32.42 5.68
C GLN A 389 -11.47 -31.43 5.72
N LEU A 390 -11.22 -30.13 5.65
CA LEU A 390 -12.29 -29.13 5.55
C LEU A 390 -13.12 -29.30 4.28
N LEU A 391 -12.48 -29.58 3.13
CA LEU A 391 -13.20 -29.90 1.89
C LEU A 391 -14.06 -31.15 2.02
N GLU A 392 -13.60 -32.20 2.71
CA GLU A 392 -14.39 -33.40 2.99
C GLU A 392 -15.60 -33.09 3.86
N VAL A 393 -15.41 -32.32 4.94
CA VAL A 393 -16.49 -31.90 5.86
C VAL A 393 -17.55 -31.08 5.11
N ILE A 394 -17.15 -30.12 4.28
CA ILE A 394 -18.08 -29.36 3.42
C ILE A 394 -18.75 -30.29 2.39
N GLY A 395 -17.96 -31.15 1.74
CA GLY A 395 -18.41 -32.10 0.73
C GLY A 395 -19.46 -33.10 1.24
N SER A 396 -19.36 -33.50 2.52
CA SER A 396 -20.35 -34.38 3.17
C SER A 396 -21.78 -33.80 3.14
N LYS A 397 -21.92 -32.47 3.12
CA LYS A 397 -23.22 -31.77 3.00
C LYS A 397 -23.71 -31.63 1.55
N LEU A 398 -22.87 -31.94 0.56
CA LEU A 398 -23.17 -31.90 -0.87
C LEU A 398 -23.56 -33.28 -1.44
N GLY A 399 -23.03 -34.36 -0.86
CA GLY A 399 -23.29 -35.75 -1.29
C GLY A 399 -22.12 -36.35 -2.07
N ASP A 400 -22.38 -36.87 -3.28
CA ASP A 400 -21.36 -37.51 -4.12
C ASP A 400 -20.33 -36.48 -4.62
N ILE A 401 -19.16 -36.50 -3.99
CA ILE A 401 -18.06 -35.56 -4.21
C ILE A 401 -16.78 -36.31 -4.58
N LYS A 402 -15.90 -35.62 -5.30
CA LYS A 402 -14.54 -36.10 -5.59
C LYS A 402 -13.54 -34.99 -5.34
N ILE A 403 -12.59 -35.22 -4.43
CA ILE A 403 -11.43 -34.34 -4.25
C ILE A 403 -10.32 -34.86 -5.16
N THR A 404 -9.74 -33.98 -5.98
CA THR A 404 -8.74 -34.38 -6.97
C THR A 404 -7.79 -33.24 -7.32
N ALA A 405 -6.58 -33.59 -7.76
CA ALA A 405 -5.66 -32.64 -8.36
C ALA A 405 -6.23 -32.15 -9.70
N LEU A 406 -6.32 -30.84 -9.89
CA LEU A 406 -6.82 -30.25 -11.11
C LEU A 406 -5.71 -30.16 -12.17
N SER A 407 -6.00 -30.67 -13.37
CA SER A 407 -5.13 -30.47 -14.53
C SER A 407 -5.10 -28.99 -14.94
N PRO A 408 -3.97 -28.45 -15.45
CA PRO A 408 -3.90 -27.13 -16.08
C PRO A 408 -4.92 -26.90 -17.21
N ASP A 409 -5.44 -27.96 -17.83
CA ASP A 409 -6.50 -27.88 -18.84
C ASP A 409 -7.90 -27.61 -18.25
N ASN A 410 -8.05 -27.71 -16.92
CA ASN A 410 -9.31 -27.41 -16.26
C ASN A 410 -9.70 -25.94 -16.50
N PRO A 411 -10.98 -25.62 -16.79
CA PRO A 411 -11.43 -24.24 -17.03
C PRO A 411 -11.02 -23.24 -15.94
N ILE A 412 -10.83 -23.68 -14.69
CA ILE A 412 -10.43 -22.81 -13.59
C ILE A 412 -9.05 -22.14 -13.78
N TYR A 413 -8.18 -22.69 -14.62
CA TYR A 413 -6.87 -22.11 -14.96
C TYR A 413 -6.90 -21.17 -16.18
N ARG A 414 -8.03 -21.06 -16.87
CA ARG A 414 -8.09 -20.42 -18.20
C ARG A 414 -9.38 -19.65 -18.50
N SER A 415 -10.24 -19.43 -17.50
CA SER A 415 -11.56 -18.83 -17.71
C SER A 415 -11.51 -17.39 -18.22
N TRP A 416 -10.47 -16.63 -17.89
CA TRP A 416 -10.18 -15.32 -18.47
C TRP A 416 -8.92 -15.35 -19.32
N LYS A 417 -7.80 -15.76 -18.73
CA LYS A 417 -6.50 -15.85 -19.42
C LYS A 417 -5.84 -17.19 -19.08
N LYS A 418 -5.42 -17.91 -20.12
CA LYS A 418 -4.78 -19.21 -19.96
C LYS A 418 -3.46 -19.08 -19.21
N LEU A 419 -3.29 -19.91 -18.19
CA LEU A 419 -2.02 -20.17 -17.53
C LEU A 419 -1.50 -21.55 -17.95
N ASP A 420 -0.24 -21.63 -18.39
CA ASP A 420 0.36 -22.90 -18.84
C ASP A 420 0.80 -23.79 -17.66
N LYS A 421 1.08 -23.18 -16.51
CA LYS A 421 1.39 -23.84 -15.26
C LYS A 421 0.76 -23.07 -14.10
N ILE A 422 0.72 -23.68 -12.92
CA ILE A 422 0.38 -22.96 -11.70
C ILE A 422 1.44 -21.86 -11.46
N PRO A 423 1.05 -20.60 -11.21
CA PRO A 423 1.98 -19.53 -10.88
C PRO A 423 2.74 -19.82 -9.59
N GLU A 424 3.94 -19.27 -9.48
CA GLU A 424 4.73 -19.37 -8.25
C GLU A 424 4.01 -18.70 -7.08
N GLY A 425 4.02 -19.36 -5.93
CA GLY A 425 3.45 -18.90 -4.68
C GLY A 425 4.48 -18.34 -3.71
N MET A 426 4.01 -17.91 -2.56
CA MET A 426 4.87 -17.67 -1.40
C MET A 426 5.48 -18.98 -0.88
N ASP A 427 4.83 -20.12 -1.05
CA ASP A 427 5.40 -21.42 -0.66
C ASP A 427 6.67 -21.77 -1.46
N ASP A 428 6.74 -21.36 -2.74
CA ASP A 428 7.93 -21.49 -3.58
C ASP A 428 9.06 -20.59 -3.07
N ARG A 429 8.73 -19.35 -2.71
CA ARG A 429 9.71 -18.36 -2.23
C ARG A 429 10.29 -18.71 -0.86
N GLU A 430 9.43 -19.17 0.05
CA GLU A 430 9.82 -19.62 1.39
C GLU A 430 10.32 -21.08 1.39
N ASN A 431 10.42 -21.71 0.21
CA ASN A 431 10.89 -23.08 0.03
C ASN A 431 10.21 -24.11 0.97
N MET A 432 8.89 -24.05 1.05
CA MET A 432 8.11 -24.88 1.96
C MET A 432 8.16 -26.37 1.58
N PRO A 433 8.24 -27.29 2.55
CA PRO A 433 8.45 -28.72 2.29
C PRO A 433 7.23 -29.44 1.69
N ASN A 434 6.01 -28.91 1.86
CA ASN A 434 4.77 -29.55 1.43
C ASN A 434 4.07 -28.79 0.27
N ARG A 435 4.84 -28.07 -0.55
CA ARG A 435 4.31 -27.33 -1.70
C ARG A 435 3.69 -28.27 -2.75
N ARG A 436 2.65 -27.79 -3.44
CA ARG A 436 1.99 -28.52 -4.53
C ARG A 436 1.95 -27.68 -5.79
N ASP A 437 2.28 -28.30 -6.91
CA ASP A 437 2.27 -27.65 -8.22
C ASP A 437 0.92 -27.79 -8.96
N TYR A 438 -0.16 -27.93 -8.19
CA TYR A 438 -1.52 -28.03 -8.70
C TYR A 438 -2.53 -27.50 -7.66
N LEU A 439 -3.71 -27.11 -8.12
CA LEU A 439 -4.86 -26.79 -7.28
C LEU A 439 -5.58 -28.09 -6.93
N THR A 440 -5.96 -28.23 -5.66
CA THR A 440 -6.81 -29.34 -5.22
C THR A 440 -8.27 -28.90 -5.38
N GLY A 441 -9.03 -29.60 -6.21
CA GLY A 441 -10.42 -29.27 -6.51
C GLY A 441 -11.41 -30.21 -5.83
N LEU A 442 -12.45 -29.64 -5.24
CA LEU A 442 -13.66 -30.36 -4.85
C LEU A 442 -14.62 -30.36 -6.04
N MET A 443 -14.85 -31.55 -6.60
CA MET A 443 -15.80 -31.78 -7.69
C MET A 443 -17.15 -32.18 -7.13
N TRP A 444 -18.21 -31.51 -7.60
CA TRP A 444 -19.58 -31.88 -7.33
C TRP A 444 -20.39 -31.75 -8.62
N ARG A 445 -21.12 -32.80 -9.00
CA ARG A 445 -21.88 -32.88 -10.26
C ARG A 445 -21.03 -32.54 -11.50
N ASN A 446 -19.81 -33.07 -11.55
CA ASN A 446 -18.83 -32.85 -12.63
C ASN A 446 -18.37 -31.40 -12.82
N ARG A 447 -18.54 -30.54 -11.80
CA ARG A 447 -18.07 -29.16 -11.77
C ARG A 447 -17.12 -28.95 -10.60
N VAL A 448 -16.08 -28.14 -10.78
CA VAL A 448 -15.27 -27.66 -9.66
C VAL A 448 -16.12 -26.68 -8.86
N VAL A 449 -16.32 -26.96 -7.58
CA VAL A 449 -17.13 -26.12 -6.66
C VAL A 449 -16.32 -25.54 -5.50
N ALA A 450 -15.16 -26.13 -5.21
CA ALA A 450 -14.16 -25.49 -4.38
C ALA A 450 -12.76 -25.76 -4.94
N VAL A 451 -11.84 -24.84 -4.70
CA VAL A 451 -10.41 -25.00 -4.97
C VAL A 451 -9.61 -24.67 -3.73
N MET A 452 -8.54 -25.43 -3.52
CA MET A 452 -7.57 -25.22 -2.46
C MET A 452 -6.18 -25.07 -3.07
N SER A 453 -5.47 -24.04 -2.62
CA SER A 453 -4.12 -23.69 -3.01
C SER A 453 -3.19 -23.74 -1.80
N THR A 454 -2.05 -24.42 -1.93
CA THR A 454 -0.96 -24.35 -0.92
C THR A 454 -0.03 -23.17 -1.19
N LYS A 455 -0.17 -22.52 -2.36
CA LYS A 455 0.77 -21.54 -2.91
C LYS A 455 0.79 -20.24 -2.11
N GLY A 456 -0.34 -19.87 -1.53
CA GLY A 456 -0.48 -18.66 -0.74
C GLY A 456 -0.43 -17.39 -1.54
N TYR A 457 -1.33 -17.35 -2.53
CA TYR A 457 -1.52 -16.20 -3.41
C TYR A 457 -2.07 -14.97 -2.72
N SER A 458 -2.83 -15.12 -1.63
CA SER A 458 -3.31 -13.97 -0.85
C SER A 458 -2.14 -13.08 -0.39
N MET A 459 -1.04 -13.71 0.00
CA MET A 459 0.17 -13.04 0.47
C MET A 459 0.97 -12.44 -0.68
N MET A 460 0.84 -12.98 -1.89
CA MET A 460 1.36 -12.37 -3.12
C MET A 460 0.51 -11.18 -3.56
N TRP A 461 -0.82 -11.32 -3.58
CA TRP A 461 -1.75 -10.22 -3.91
C TRP A 461 -1.62 -9.05 -2.95
N GLY A 462 -1.29 -9.35 -1.69
CA GLY A 462 -1.03 -8.37 -0.65
C GLY A 462 0.18 -7.46 -0.86
N ARG A 463 1.05 -7.75 -1.85
CA ARG A 463 2.32 -7.04 -2.09
C ARG A 463 2.23 -6.18 -3.36
N ARG A 464 2.04 -4.86 -3.19
CA ARG A 464 1.91 -3.88 -4.30
C ARG A 464 3.15 -3.77 -5.20
N ASN A 465 4.34 -4.17 -4.72
CA ASN A 465 5.64 -3.80 -5.33
C ASN A 465 6.36 -4.97 -6.02
N GLU A 466 5.65 -6.06 -6.27
CA GLU A 466 6.20 -7.24 -6.92
C GLU A 466 5.43 -7.55 -8.21
N PRO A 467 6.08 -8.12 -9.24
CA PRO A 467 5.44 -8.50 -10.49
C PRO A 467 4.59 -9.76 -10.31
N ASN A 468 3.46 -9.63 -9.60
CA ASN A 468 2.58 -10.75 -9.22
C ASN A 468 1.46 -10.99 -10.25
N THR A 469 1.70 -10.62 -11.51
CA THR A 469 0.69 -10.59 -12.57
C THR A 469 0.07 -11.97 -12.82
N GLU A 470 0.85 -13.04 -12.81
CA GLU A 470 0.32 -14.40 -13.03
C GLU A 470 -0.57 -14.88 -11.87
N GLN A 471 -0.23 -14.49 -10.64
CA GLN A 471 -0.99 -14.78 -9.43
C GLN A 471 -2.32 -14.03 -9.45
N PHE A 472 -2.30 -12.75 -9.84
CA PHE A 472 -3.53 -11.96 -10.07
C PHE A 472 -4.39 -12.55 -11.21
N ILE A 473 -3.76 -13.03 -12.30
CA ILE A 473 -4.46 -13.73 -13.38
C ILE A 473 -5.15 -14.99 -12.88
N LEU A 474 -4.50 -15.79 -12.03
CA LEU A 474 -5.13 -16.98 -11.47
C LEU A 474 -6.34 -16.63 -10.60
N GLY A 475 -6.21 -15.63 -9.73
CA GLY A 475 -7.35 -15.13 -8.94
C GLY A 475 -8.50 -14.67 -9.84
N ALA A 476 -8.19 -13.92 -10.91
CA ALA A 476 -9.20 -13.47 -11.87
C ALA A 476 -9.86 -14.63 -12.61
N ASN A 477 -9.11 -15.69 -12.95
CA ASN A 477 -9.69 -16.91 -13.50
C ASN A 477 -10.71 -17.55 -12.54
N PHE A 478 -10.46 -17.55 -11.21
CA PHE A 478 -11.43 -18.04 -10.23
C PHE A 478 -12.72 -17.21 -10.26
N VAL A 479 -12.60 -15.88 -10.27
CA VAL A 479 -13.74 -14.98 -10.32
C VAL A 479 -14.51 -15.15 -11.63
N THR A 480 -13.82 -15.15 -12.78
CA THR A 480 -14.45 -15.34 -14.09
C THR A 480 -15.14 -16.69 -14.19
N TYR A 481 -14.51 -17.78 -13.74
CA TYR A 481 -15.12 -19.10 -13.68
C TYR A 481 -16.39 -19.12 -12.81
N ALA A 482 -16.35 -18.42 -11.67
CA ALA A 482 -17.47 -18.37 -10.74
C ALA A 482 -18.68 -17.58 -11.29
N ILE A 483 -18.43 -16.56 -12.11
CA ILE A 483 -19.48 -15.67 -12.64
C ILE A 483 -19.90 -16.00 -14.08
N SER A 484 -19.20 -16.92 -14.75
CA SER A 484 -19.49 -17.39 -16.12
C SER A 484 -20.52 -18.54 -16.15
N LYS A 485 -21.36 -18.64 -15.11
CA LYS A 485 -22.39 -19.68 -14.98
C LYS A 485 -23.41 -19.64 -16.11
#